data_AF-A0A915AIU6-F1
#
_entry.id   AF-A0A915AIU6-F1
#
_cell.length_a   1.000
_cell.length_b   1.000
_cell.length_c   1.000
_cell.angle_alpha   90.00
_cell.angle_beta   90.00
_cell.angle_gamma   90.00
#
_symmetry.space_group_name_H-M   'P 1'
#
loop_
_entity.id
_entity.type
_entity.pdbx_description
1 polymer ?
#
loop_
_entity_poly.entity_id
_entity_poly.type
_entity_poly.pdbx_seq_one_letter_code
_entity_poly.pdbx_strand_id
1 'polypeptide(L)'
;TIGRCWARDSSSSLELSDEDGCSLQSKGEVWNQFERNEENDEIVFRNKIRAWAFPTSNEVNIFCNLHICRSRCRQISCTKRRRRDPQVIKVDDIEMVGTRLLFVNRPKRQQVQLITNSTAVACERFVALPRMQLAIAFATTLGLVLIIVVLVTTLSKSSTKCEQFK
;
A
#
# COMPACT_ATOMS: atom_id res chain seq x y z
N THR A 1 -3.68 -18.90 0.91
CA THR A 1 -5.04 -19.05 1.49
C THR A 1 -5.34 -17.83 2.32
N ILE A 2 -6.62 -17.59 2.58
CA ILE A 2 -7.06 -16.53 3.48
C ILE A 2 -7.15 -17.13 4.88
N GLY A 3 -6.64 -16.42 5.87
CA GLY A 3 -6.73 -16.79 7.28
C GLY A 3 -7.82 -15.99 7.99
N ARG A 4 -7.58 -15.62 9.25
CA ARG A 4 -8.50 -14.79 10.04
C ARG A 4 -8.79 -13.44 9.41
N CYS A 5 -10.07 -13.08 9.39
CA CYS A 5 -10.56 -11.76 9.02
C CYS A 5 -11.45 -11.22 10.14
N TRP A 6 -11.30 -9.93 10.43
CA TRP A 6 -12.11 -9.22 11.40
C TRP A 6 -12.37 -7.80 10.91
N ALA A 7 -13.45 -7.23 11.38
CA ALA A 7 -13.77 -5.83 11.16
C ALA A 7 -13.71 -5.06 12.48
N ARG A 8 -13.36 -3.78 12.39
CA ARG A 8 -13.20 -2.92 13.56
C ARG A 8 -13.57 -1.48 13.25
N ASP A 9 -14.14 -0.82 14.25
CA ASP A 9 -14.24 0.65 14.33
C ASP A 9 -13.44 1.17 15.54
N SER A 10 -13.70 2.41 15.97
CA SER A 10 -13.04 3.02 17.13
C SER A 10 -13.25 2.28 18.45
N SER A 11 -14.35 1.54 18.62
CA SER A 11 -14.82 1.00 19.91
C SER A 11 -15.32 -0.45 19.87
N SER A 12 -15.57 -0.99 18.69
CA SER A 12 -16.23 -2.26 18.42
C SER A 12 -15.37 -3.12 17.47
N SER A 13 -15.48 -4.44 17.62
CA SER A 13 -14.79 -5.41 16.77
C SER A 13 -15.72 -6.58 16.47
N LEU A 14 -15.68 -7.07 15.23
CA LEU A 14 -16.47 -8.20 14.77
C LEU A 14 -15.58 -9.22 14.06
N GLU A 15 -15.57 -10.45 14.56
CA GLU A 15 -14.89 -11.56 13.88
C GLU A 15 -15.71 -12.03 12.67
N LEU A 16 -15.08 -12.01 11.48
CA LEU A 16 -15.74 -12.36 10.22
C LEU A 16 -15.40 -13.78 9.78
N SER A 17 -14.15 -14.21 10.00
CA SER A 17 -13.70 -15.58 9.81
C SER A 17 -12.78 -16.03 10.94
N ASP A 18 -12.66 -17.34 11.12
CA ASP A 18 -11.66 -17.93 12.02
C ASP A 18 -10.25 -17.97 11.39
N GLU A 19 -9.29 -18.51 12.14
CA GLU A 19 -7.87 -18.60 11.75
C GLU A 19 -7.62 -19.32 10.42
N ASP A 20 -8.57 -20.14 9.97
CA ASP A 20 -8.46 -20.87 8.71
C ASP A 20 -9.19 -20.18 7.54
N GLY A 21 -9.76 -19.00 7.76
CA GLY A 21 -10.53 -18.27 6.75
C GLY A 21 -11.94 -18.81 6.52
N CYS A 22 -12.48 -19.60 7.45
CA CYS A 22 -13.87 -20.02 7.37
C CYS A 22 -14.78 -18.95 7.96
N SER A 23 -15.84 -18.58 7.22
CA SER A 23 -16.79 -17.57 7.70
C SER A 23 -17.46 -18.02 8.99
N LEU A 24 -17.44 -17.13 9.98
CA LEU A 24 -18.15 -17.28 11.24
C LEU A 24 -19.61 -16.82 11.13
N GLN A 25 -19.96 -16.14 10.04
CA GLN A 25 -21.26 -15.52 9.82
C GLN A 25 -22.22 -16.44 9.08
N SER A 26 -23.51 -16.21 9.26
CA SER A 26 -24.55 -16.90 8.48
C SER A 26 -24.43 -16.55 7.00
N LYS A 27 -24.69 -17.52 6.12
CA LYS A 27 -24.60 -17.30 4.66
C LYS A 27 -25.57 -16.19 4.27
N GLY A 28 -25.06 -15.18 3.59
CA GLY A 28 -25.86 -14.06 3.09
C GLY A 28 -26.11 -12.93 4.09
N GLU A 29 -25.45 -12.90 5.25
CA GLU A 29 -25.62 -11.77 6.18
C GLU A 29 -24.64 -10.65 5.91
N VAL A 30 -23.43 -10.79 6.44
CA VAL A 30 -22.43 -9.72 6.56
C VAL A 30 -21.20 -10.13 5.79
N TRP A 31 -20.74 -11.37 6.02
CA TRP A 31 -19.53 -11.92 5.45
C TRP A 31 -19.77 -13.34 4.95
N ASN A 32 -19.43 -13.61 3.69
CA ASN A 32 -19.61 -14.94 3.12
C ASN A 32 -18.32 -15.77 3.16
N GLN A 33 -18.42 -17.04 2.80
CA GLN A 33 -17.25 -17.87 2.56
C GLN A 33 -16.53 -17.38 1.30
N PHE A 34 -15.20 -17.39 1.32
CA PHE A 34 -14.42 -17.07 0.12
C PHE A 34 -14.59 -18.15 -0.96
N GLU A 35 -14.88 -17.70 -2.17
CA GLU A 35 -14.83 -18.50 -3.39
C GLU A 35 -13.41 -18.39 -3.96
N ARG A 36 -12.72 -19.51 -4.14
CA ARG A 36 -11.40 -19.55 -4.81
C ARG A 36 -11.63 -19.92 -6.27
N ASN A 37 -11.33 -18.99 -7.15
CA ASN A 37 -11.32 -19.21 -8.59
C ASN A 37 -9.88 -19.12 -9.12
N GLU A 38 -9.60 -19.88 -10.17
CA GLU A 38 -8.35 -19.82 -10.90
C GLU A 38 -8.67 -19.25 -12.29
N GLU A 39 -8.23 -18.03 -12.54
CA GLU A 39 -8.55 -17.25 -13.74
C GLU A 39 -7.22 -16.78 -14.36
N ASN A 40 -6.92 -17.16 -15.61
CA ASN A 40 -5.70 -16.74 -16.34
C ASN A 40 -4.37 -16.94 -15.57
N ASP A 41 -4.16 -18.10 -14.95
CA ASP A 41 -2.98 -18.40 -14.10
C ASP A 41 -2.87 -17.55 -12.81
N GLU A 42 -3.92 -16.77 -12.50
CA GLU A 42 -4.06 -16.07 -11.23
C GLU A 42 -5.03 -16.79 -10.30
N ILE A 43 -4.68 -16.82 -9.00
CA ILE A 43 -5.59 -17.30 -7.96
C ILE A 43 -6.36 -16.12 -7.41
N VAL A 44 -7.67 -16.08 -7.67
CA VAL A 44 -8.58 -15.03 -7.23
C VAL A 44 -9.43 -15.55 -6.07
N PHE A 45 -9.41 -14.83 -4.96
CA PHE A 45 -10.30 -15.09 -3.83
C PHE A 45 -11.40 -14.02 -3.81
N ARG A 46 -12.67 -14.43 -4.00
CA ARG A 46 -13.82 -13.53 -3.94
C ARG A 46 -14.59 -13.72 -2.65
N ASN A 47 -14.84 -12.63 -1.94
CA ASN A 47 -15.86 -12.57 -0.90
C ASN A 47 -17.05 -11.78 -1.40
N LYS A 48 -18.26 -12.21 -1.06
CA LYS A 48 -19.48 -11.42 -1.25
C LYS A 48 -19.85 -10.86 0.11
N ILE A 49 -19.80 -9.54 0.27
CA ILE A 49 -20.07 -8.85 1.53
C ILE A 49 -21.35 -8.02 1.28
N ARG A 50 -22.32 -8.07 2.19
CA ARG A 50 -23.44 -7.09 2.14
C ARG A 50 -23.01 -5.85 2.90
N ALA A 51 -23.53 -4.68 2.55
CA ALA A 51 -23.22 -3.47 3.31
C ALA A 51 -23.79 -3.58 4.75
N TRP A 52 -22.97 -3.22 5.73
CA TRP A 52 -23.33 -3.21 7.14
C TRP A 52 -22.46 -2.18 7.89
N ALA A 53 -22.92 -1.75 9.06
CA ALA A 53 -22.18 -0.85 9.93
C ALA A 53 -22.26 -1.29 11.40
N PHE A 54 -21.28 -0.87 12.19
CA PHE A 54 -21.38 -0.97 13.65
C PHE A 54 -22.42 0.04 14.15
N PRO A 55 -23.17 -0.25 15.23
CA PRO A 55 -24.08 0.74 15.83
C PRO A 55 -23.37 2.03 16.28
N THR A 56 -22.06 1.94 16.51
CA THR A 56 -21.20 3.01 17.01
C THR A 56 -20.55 3.86 15.92
N SER A 57 -20.53 3.41 14.66
CA SER A 57 -19.84 4.12 13.57
C SER A 57 -20.36 3.75 12.19
N ASN A 58 -20.35 4.71 11.28
CA ASN A 58 -20.59 4.51 9.85
C ASN A 58 -19.32 4.10 9.06
N GLU A 59 -18.17 3.98 9.73
CA GLU A 59 -16.92 3.53 9.12
C GLU A 59 -16.60 2.10 9.59
N VAL A 60 -16.28 1.23 8.64
CA VAL A 60 -15.89 -0.15 8.92
C VAL A 60 -14.56 -0.44 8.26
N ASN A 61 -13.56 -0.81 9.06
CA ASN A 61 -12.27 -1.25 8.56
C ASN A 61 -12.19 -2.78 8.63
N ILE A 62 -11.91 -3.43 7.50
CA ILE A 62 -11.80 -4.90 7.40
C ILE A 62 -10.33 -5.29 7.25
N PHE A 63 -9.90 -6.20 8.11
CA PHE A 63 -8.54 -6.72 8.16
C PHE A 63 -8.57 -8.22 7.92
N CYS A 64 -7.60 -8.73 7.15
CA CYS A 64 -7.48 -10.14 6.84
C CYS A 64 -6.02 -10.59 6.83
N ASN A 65 -5.76 -11.73 7.47
CA ASN A 65 -4.48 -12.42 7.37
C ASN A 65 -4.40 -13.22 6.06
N LEU A 66 -3.24 -13.17 5.40
CA LEU A 66 -2.98 -13.92 4.18
C LEU A 66 -1.82 -14.89 4.41
N HIS A 67 -2.04 -16.16 4.06
CA HIS A 67 -1.02 -17.20 4.10
C HIS A 67 -0.56 -17.55 2.70
N ILE A 68 0.72 -17.34 2.41
CA ILE A 68 1.33 -17.64 1.11
C ILE A 68 2.17 -18.90 1.27
N CYS A 69 1.90 -19.94 0.48
CA CYS A 69 2.65 -21.20 0.49
C CYS A 69 3.39 -21.38 -0.83
N ARG A 70 4.60 -21.95 -0.76
CA ARG A 70 5.47 -22.15 -1.92
C ARG A 70 5.08 -23.33 -2.82
N SER A 71 4.46 -24.36 -2.25
CA SER A 71 4.18 -25.63 -2.95
C SER A 71 2.69 -25.96 -2.94
N ARG A 72 2.15 -26.43 -1.82
CA ARG A 72 0.71 -26.71 -1.66
C ARG A 72 0.24 -26.12 -0.34
N CYS A 73 -0.61 -25.10 -0.40
CA CYS A 73 -1.40 -24.73 0.77
C CYS A 73 -2.42 -25.84 1.03
N ARG A 74 -2.63 -26.19 2.31
CA ARG A 74 -3.77 -27.03 2.69
C ARG A 74 -5.06 -26.31 2.30
N GLN A 75 -5.88 -26.92 1.45
CA GLN A 75 -7.23 -26.43 1.19
C GLN A 75 -8.09 -26.78 2.39
N ILE A 76 -8.66 -25.76 3.02
CA ILE A 76 -9.48 -25.93 4.22
C ILE A 76 -10.95 -25.96 3.80
N SER A 77 -11.66 -26.99 4.23
CA SER A 77 -13.11 -27.15 3.98
C SER A 77 -13.90 -26.61 5.17
N CYS A 78 -14.78 -25.65 4.89
CA CYS A 78 -15.57 -24.94 5.91
C CYS A 78 -16.96 -25.55 6.17
N THR A 79 -17.18 -26.80 5.77
CA THR A 79 -18.51 -27.43 5.70
C THR A 79 -19.19 -27.72 7.05
N LYS A 80 -18.53 -27.53 8.21
CA LYS A 80 -19.07 -27.92 9.53
C LYS A 80 -18.71 -26.97 10.69
N ARG A 81 -18.82 -25.64 10.54
CA ARG A 81 -18.49 -24.68 11.63
C ARG A 81 -19.71 -23.98 12.21
N ARG A 82 -19.69 -23.74 13.53
CA ARG A 82 -20.74 -23.01 14.27
C ARG A 82 -20.77 -21.56 13.77
N ARG A 83 -21.90 -21.16 13.19
CA ARG A 83 -22.15 -19.79 12.72
C ARG A 83 -22.74 -18.97 13.86
N ARG A 84 -22.35 -17.70 13.96
CA ARG A 84 -22.91 -16.71 14.87
C ARG A 84 -23.70 -15.70 14.06
N ASP A 85 -24.78 -15.20 14.63
CA ASP A 85 -25.54 -14.07 14.11
C ASP A 85 -25.02 -12.80 14.81
N PRO A 86 -24.42 -11.84 14.09
CA PRO A 86 -23.84 -10.65 14.66
C PRO A 86 -24.90 -9.54 14.77
N GLN A 87 -24.86 -8.78 15.88
CA GLN A 87 -25.68 -7.58 16.04
C GLN A 87 -25.10 -6.45 15.19
N VAL A 88 -25.49 -6.34 13.92
CA VAL A 88 -25.12 -5.25 13.00
C VAL A 88 -26.32 -4.77 12.20
N ILE A 89 -26.25 -3.51 11.77
CA ILE A 89 -27.30 -2.87 10.97
C ILE A 89 -27.05 -3.24 9.51
N LYS A 90 -27.99 -3.97 8.91
CA LYS A 90 -27.96 -4.36 7.48
C LYS A 90 -28.43 -3.18 6.63
N VAL A 91 -27.71 -2.87 5.55
CA VAL A 91 -28.08 -1.85 4.58
C VAL A 91 -28.46 -2.55 3.27
N ASP A 92 -29.62 -2.21 2.70
CA ASP A 92 -30.21 -2.93 1.56
C ASP A 92 -29.56 -2.60 0.21
N ASP A 93 -28.85 -1.46 0.12
CA ASP A 93 -28.13 -1.07 -1.11
C ASP A 93 -26.75 -1.73 -1.17
N ILE A 94 -26.59 -2.64 -2.14
CA ILE A 94 -25.41 -3.49 -2.29
C ILE A 94 -24.49 -2.89 -3.36
N GLU A 95 -23.44 -2.20 -2.95
CA GLU A 95 -22.27 -1.93 -3.80
C GLU A 95 -21.17 -2.96 -3.50
N MET A 96 -20.74 -3.69 -4.54
CA MET A 96 -19.65 -4.66 -4.40
C MET A 96 -18.31 -3.94 -4.37
N VAL A 97 -17.67 -3.88 -3.21
CA VAL A 97 -16.30 -3.38 -3.07
C VAL A 97 -15.31 -4.52 -3.29
N GLY A 98 -14.63 -4.50 -4.43
CA GLY A 98 -13.59 -5.47 -4.78
C GLY A 98 -12.19 -4.90 -4.62
N THR A 99 -11.26 -5.69 -4.10
CA THR A 99 -9.82 -5.38 -4.13
C THR A 99 -9.07 -6.51 -4.84
N ARG A 100 -8.11 -6.17 -5.71
CA ARG A 100 -7.27 -7.13 -6.45
C ARG A 100 -5.85 -7.08 -5.90
N LEU A 101 -5.39 -8.20 -5.37
CA LEU A 101 -4.01 -8.37 -4.90
C LEU A 101 -3.20 -9.11 -5.96
N LEU A 102 -2.21 -8.43 -6.55
CA LEU A 102 -1.31 -9.02 -7.54
C LEU A 102 0.00 -9.45 -6.86
N PHE A 103 0.27 -10.76 -6.84
CA PHE A 103 1.55 -11.30 -6.34
C PHE A 103 2.52 -11.47 -7.50
N VAL A 104 3.40 -10.49 -7.70
CA VAL A 104 4.48 -10.61 -8.70
C VAL A 104 5.64 -11.39 -8.09
N ASN A 105 5.87 -12.62 -8.56
CA ASN A 105 7.03 -13.39 -8.16
C ASN A 105 8.30 -12.78 -8.76
N ARG A 106 8.95 -11.86 -8.02
CA ARG A 106 10.27 -11.34 -8.42
C ARG A 106 11.35 -12.33 -7.99
N PRO A 107 12.13 -12.92 -8.91
CA PRO A 107 13.29 -13.69 -8.52
C PRO A 107 14.31 -12.76 -7.82
N LYS A 108 14.49 -12.98 -6.51
CA LYS A 108 15.50 -12.37 -5.62
C LYS A 108 15.51 -10.83 -5.50
N ARG A 109 14.66 -10.29 -4.62
CA ARG A 109 15.04 -9.36 -3.53
C ARG A 109 13.84 -9.19 -2.60
N GLN A 110 14.02 -9.51 -1.32
CA GLN A 110 13.03 -9.34 -0.26
C GLN A 110 12.60 -7.88 -0.16
N GLN A 111 11.44 -7.56 -0.71
CA GLN A 111 10.56 -6.48 -0.26
C GLN A 111 9.19 -6.77 -0.86
N VAL A 112 8.29 -7.35 -0.06
CA VAL A 112 6.88 -7.49 -0.43
C VAL A 112 6.28 -6.09 -0.32
N GLN A 113 6.17 -5.38 -1.44
CA GLN A 113 5.35 -4.17 -1.51
C GLN A 113 3.92 -4.59 -1.78
N LEU A 114 3.03 -4.31 -0.82
CA LEU A 114 1.58 -4.30 -1.06
C LEU A 114 1.30 -3.14 -2.01
N ILE A 115 1.00 -3.45 -3.27
CA ILE A 115 0.48 -2.47 -4.22
C ILE A 115 -1.04 -2.54 -4.11
N THR A 116 -1.63 -1.65 -3.32
CA THR A 116 -3.08 -1.40 -3.32
C THR A 116 -3.39 -0.57 -4.55
N ASN A 117 -4.10 -1.16 -5.52
CA ASN A 117 -4.59 -0.41 -6.67
C ASN A 117 -5.89 0.30 -6.26
N SER A 118 -5.74 1.40 -5.51
CA SER A 118 -6.80 2.35 -5.22
C SER A 118 -6.46 3.65 -5.93
N THR A 119 -7.33 4.06 -6.86
CA THR A 119 -7.26 5.30 -7.63
C THR A 119 -7.47 6.58 -6.80
N ALA A 120 -7.10 6.55 -5.53
CA ALA A 120 -7.17 7.67 -4.61
C ALA A 120 -5.99 7.58 -3.62
N VAL A 121 -4.83 8.09 -4.03
CA VAL A 121 -3.94 9.02 -3.30
C VAL A 121 -2.86 9.43 -4.33
N ALA A 122 -3.25 10.31 -5.26
CA ALA A 122 -2.32 11.10 -6.04
C ALA A 122 -2.21 12.48 -5.40
N CYS A 123 -1.64 12.54 -4.19
CA CYS A 123 -1.05 13.74 -3.64
C CYS A 123 -0.03 13.35 -2.57
N GLU A 124 1.03 14.15 -2.47
CA GLU A 124 2.22 13.94 -1.65
C GLU A 124 3.27 12.94 -2.16
N ARG A 125 3.73 13.18 -3.40
CA ARG A 125 5.15 12.97 -3.74
C ARG A 125 5.79 14.25 -4.28
N PHE A 126 5.61 15.34 -3.56
CA PHE A 126 6.48 16.50 -3.66
C PHE A 126 6.83 16.91 -2.23
N VAL A 127 8.09 17.27 -2.00
CA VAL A 127 8.68 17.64 -0.69
C VAL A 127 9.22 16.46 0.14
N ALA A 128 10.12 15.69 -0.47
CA ALA A 128 11.26 15.16 0.28
C ALA A 128 12.51 15.30 -0.60
N LEU A 129 12.87 16.55 -0.93
CA LEU A 129 14.21 16.83 -1.43
C LEU A 129 15.19 16.50 -0.30
N PRO A 130 16.07 15.50 -0.45
CA PRO A 130 17.04 15.22 0.59
C PRO A 130 17.97 16.43 0.68
N ARG A 131 18.20 16.94 1.90
CA ARG A 131 19.06 18.10 2.20
C ARG A 131 20.45 18.05 1.51
N MET A 132 20.91 16.86 1.10
CA MET A 132 22.12 16.68 0.29
C MET A 132 22.08 17.38 -1.09
N GLN A 133 20.95 17.42 -1.79
CA GLN A 133 20.90 17.99 -3.15
C GLN A 133 21.06 19.52 -3.13
N LEU A 134 20.52 20.19 -2.10
CA LEU A 134 20.72 21.63 -1.89
C LEU A 134 22.18 21.95 -1.51
N ALA A 135 22.82 21.10 -0.69
CA ALA A 135 24.23 21.28 -0.33
C ALA A 135 25.16 21.12 -1.55
N ILE A 136 24.87 20.15 -2.43
CA ILE A 136 25.64 19.96 -3.67
C ILE A 136 25.47 21.16 -4.60
N ALA A 137 24.25 21.65 -4.81
CA ALA A 137 24.00 22.83 -5.65
C ALA A 137 24.68 24.11 -5.11
N PHE A 138 24.71 24.29 -3.79
CA PHE A 138 25.40 25.43 -3.17
C PHE A 138 26.92 25.31 -3.29
N ALA A 139 27.47 24.11 -3.12
CA ALA A 139 28.90 23.87 -3.26
C ALA A 139 29.39 24.07 -4.71
N THR A 140 28.62 23.61 -5.70
CA THR A 140 28.98 23.77 -7.12
C THR A 140 28.92 25.24 -7.55
N THR A 141 27.89 25.98 -7.12
CA THR A 141 27.77 27.41 -7.42
C THR A 141 28.88 28.23 -6.78
N LEU A 142 29.22 27.98 -5.51
CA LEU A 142 30.33 28.65 -4.83
C LEU A 142 31.68 28.37 -5.51
N GLY A 143 31.91 27.11 -5.92
CA GLY A 143 33.13 26.74 -6.65
C GLY A 143 33.26 27.45 -8.00
N LEU A 144 32.16 27.57 -8.75
CA LEU A 144 32.13 28.27 -10.04
C LEU A 144 32.42 29.77 -9.89
N VAL A 145 31.85 30.41 -8.86
CA VAL A 145 32.11 31.83 -8.57
C VAL A 145 33.58 32.06 -8.23
N LEU A 146 34.20 31.20 -7.41
CA LEU A 146 35.62 31.31 -7.07
C LEU A 146 36.52 31.16 -8.32
N ILE A 147 36.20 30.23 -9.21
CA ILE A 147 36.93 30.05 -10.46
C ILE A 147 36.84 31.31 -11.34
N ILE A 148 35.65 31.90 -11.46
CA ILE A 148 35.46 33.13 -12.24
C ILE A 148 36.25 34.29 -11.62
N VAL A 149 36.24 34.45 -10.29
CA VAL A 149 37.02 35.50 -9.61
C VAL A 149 38.52 35.33 -9.84
N VAL A 150 39.03 34.09 -9.77
CA VAL A 150 40.45 33.81 -10.08
C VAL A 150 40.77 34.12 -11.55
N LEU A 151 39.90 33.75 -12.49
CA LEU A 151 40.07 34.08 -13.91
C LEU A 151 40.06 35.59 -14.15
N VAL A 152 39.12 36.33 -13.57
CA VAL A 152 39.06 37.79 -13.72
C VAL A 152 40.28 38.46 -13.10
N THR A 153 40.71 38.03 -11.91
CA THR A 153 41.88 38.61 -11.23
C THR A 153 43.19 38.27 -11.95
N THR A 154 43.33 37.06 -12.51
CA THR A 154 44.50 36.69 -13.32
C THR A 154 44.53 37.40 -14.66
N LEU A 155 43.39 37.55 -15.34
CA LEU A 155 43.27 38.34 -16.57
C LEU A 155 43.50 39.84 -16.32
N SER A 156 43.00 40.39 -15.21
CA SER A 156 43.26 41.77 -14.80
C SER A 156 44.75 41.99 -14.50
N LYS A 157 45.41 41.06 -13.77
CA LYS A 157 46.86 41.11 -13.54
C LYS A 157 47.67 41.01 -14.82
N SER A 158 47.22 40.21 -15.79
CA SER A 158 47.83 40.10 -17.11
C SER A 158 47.70 41.42 -17.89
N SER A 159 46.53 42.04 -17.86
CA SER A 159 46.29 43.34 -18.51
C SER A 159 47.16 44.45 -17.94
N THR A 160 47.35 44.52 -16.61
CA THR A 160 48.25 45.51 -15.99
C THR A 160 49.73 45.29 -16.30
N LYS A 161 50.15 44.07 -16.66
CA LYS A 161 51.53 43.81 -17.10
C LYS A 161 51.79 44.26 -18.55
N CYS A 162 50.76 44.35 -19.38
CA CYS A 162 50.88 44.86 -20.75
C CYS A 162 51.02 46.39 -20.81
N GLU A 163 50.65 47.12 -19.75
CA GLU A 163 50.74 48.58 -19.70
C GLU A 163 52.13 49.11 -19.23
N GLN A 164 53.03 48.21 -18.81
CA GLN A 164 54.41 48.55 -18.43
C GLN A 164 55.45 48.29 -19.55
N PHE A 165 54.99 47.92 -20.75
CA PHE A 165 55.80 47.80 -21.97
C PHE A 165 55.20 48.66 -23.08
N LYS A 166 55.19 49.98 -22.89
CA LYS A 166 55.00 50.96 -23.96
C LYS A 166 55.83 52.21 -23.70
#